data_AF-A0AAV2BAF7-F1
#
_entry.id   AF-A0AAV2BAF7-F1
#
_cell.length_a   1.000
_cell.length_b   1.000
_cell.length_c   1.000
_cell.angle_alpha   90.00
_cell.angle_beta   90.00
_cell.angle_gamma   90.00
#
_symmetry.space_group_name_H-M   'P 1'
#
loop_
_entity.id
_entity.type
_entity.pdbx_description
1 polymer ?
#
loop_
_entity_poly.entity_id
_entity_poly.type
_entity_poly.pdbx_seq_one_letter_code
_entity_poly.pdbx_strand_id
1 'polypeptide(L)'
;MLRRILQDEVAELYSLTGRTVLKNSSKKPFIGTDVSRLIFSACQKVFKNLATEVKVKEAVRDWLQQAKVRKMRRMQRQEKIVEGDDTSEFLE
;
A
#
# COMPACT_ATOMS: atom_id res chain seq x y z
N MET A 1 -5.42 9.84 -5.33
CA MET A 1 -5.19 10.74 -4.18
C MET A 1 -4.20 10.16 -3.17
N LEU A 2 -4.47 8.98 -2.59
CA LEU A 2 -3.65 8.38 -1.53
C LEU A 2 -2.14 8.18 -1.87
N ARG A 3 -1.80 7.93 -3.14
CA ARG A 3 -0.41 7.79 -3.60
C ARG A 3 0.46 9.05 -3.40
N ARG A 4 -0.14 10.23 -3.25
CA ARG A 4 0.60 11.48 -3.00
C ARG A 4 0.86 11.74 -1.51
N ILE A 5 0.22 10.98 -0.63
CA ILE A 5 0.25 11.22 0.83
C ILE A 5 0.71 10.00 1.63
N LEU A 6 0.71 8.81 1.02
CA LEU A 6 1.17 7.57 1.64
C LEU A 6 2.25 6.94 0.77
N GLN A 7 3.31 6.44 1.43
CA GLN A 7 4.37 5.67 0.80
C GLN A 7 4.01 4.18 0.79
N ASP A 8 4.59 3.40 -0.13
CA ASP A 8 4.20 2.00 -0.32
C ASP A 8 4.52 1.12 0.91
N GLU A 9 5.48 1.54 1.73
CA GLU A 9 5.90 0.94 3.00
C GLU A 9 4.75 0.90 4.03
N VAL A 10 3.79 1.82 3.92
CA VAL A 10 2.57 1.81 4.75
C VAL A 10 1.80 0.49 4.55
N ALA A 11 1.80 -0.08 3.35
CA ALA A 11 1.14 -1.35 3.08
C ALA A 11 1.89 -2.57 3.64
N GLU A 12 3.11 -2.39 4.16
CA GLU A 12 3.86 -3.43 4.86
C GLU A 12 3.50 -3.49 6.33
N LEU A 13 3.35 -2.32 6.94
CA LEU A 13 3.07 -2.15 8.36
C LEU A 13 1.59 -2.28 8.69
N TYR A 14 0.71 -1.93 7.74
CA TYR A 14 -0.72 -1.83 7.99
C TYR A 14 -1.57 -2.70 7.05
N SER A 15 -2.67 -3.20 7.60
CA SER A 15 -3.81 -3.73 6.86
C SER A 15 -5.05 -2.91 7.20
N LEU A 16 -6.12 -2.97 6.40
CA LEU A 16 -7.28 -2.10 6.64
C LEU A 16 -7.84 -2.23 8.07
N THR A 17 -8.05 -3.45 8.56
CA THR A 17 -8.70 -3.73 9.85
C THR A 17 -7.84 -4.52 10.83
N GLY A 18 -6.59 -4.86 10.50
CA GLY A 18 -5.75 -5.73 11.33
C GLY A 18 -6.12 -7.22 11.24
N ARG A 19 -7.25 -7.57 10.61
CA ARG A 19 -7.64 -8.97 10.38
C ARG A 19 -6.94 -9.49 9.14
N THR A 20 -6.06 -10.46 9.33
CA THR A 20 -5.40 -11.14 8.21
C THR A 20 -5.83 -12.60 8.14
N VAL A 21 -6.07 -13.08 6.92
CA VAL A 21 -6.39 -14.50 6.61
C VAL A 21 -5.15 -15.40 6.76
N LEU A 22 -3.94 -14.82 6.70
CA LEU A 22 -2.66 -15.51 6.83
C LEU A 22 -2.11 -15.40 8.25
N LYS A 23 -1.86 -16.56 8.89
CA LYS A 23 -1.45 -16.74 10.30
C LYS A 23 -0.21 -15.95 10.77
N ASN A 24 0.62 -15.41 9.86
CA ASN A 24 1.92 -14.82 10.20
C ASN A 24 2.06 -13.31 9.89
N SER A 25 0.96 -12.58 9.66
CA SER A 25 1.06 -11.14 9.39
C SER A 25 0.90 -10.32 10.68
N SER A 26 1.95 -9.62 11.10
CA SER A 26 1.96 -8.68 12.23
C SER A 26 1.39 -7.29 11.89
N LYS A 27 0.60 -7.18 10.80
CA LYS A 27 0.14 -5.88 10.29
C LYS A 27 -0.87 -5.22 11.22
N LYS A 28 -0.60 -3.97 11.59
CA LYS A 28 -1.47 -3.16 12.43
C LYS A 28 -2.74 -2.74 11.66
N PRO A 29 -3.88 -2.53 12.34
CA PRO A 29 -5.04 -1.92 11.70
C PRO A 29 -4.73 -0.48 11.27
N PHE A 30 -5.03 -0.16 10.01
CA PHE A 30 -4.93 1.19 9.47
C PHE A 30 -6.11 2.04 9.96
N ILE A 31 -7.32 1.47 9.94
CA ILE A 31 -8.49 2.10 10.53
C ILE A 31 -8.25 2.29 12.03
N GLY A 32 -8.53 3.49 12.54
CA GLY A 32 -8.32 3.86 13.93
C GLY A 32 -7.03 4.64 14.18
N THR A 33 -6.13 4.69 13.20
CA THR A 33 -4.97 5.59 13.23
C THR A 33 -5.40 7.05 13.01
N ASP A 34 -4.62 8.00 13.52
CA ASP A 34 -4.83 9.43 13.24
C ASP A 34 -4.78 9.76 11.76
N VAL A 35 -3.89 9.09 11.03
CA VAL A 35 -3.78 9.22 9.57
C VAL A 35 -5.09 8.80 8.88
N SER A 36 -5.71 7.69 9.31
CA SER A 36 -6.99 7.26 8.75
C SER A 36 -8.12 8.26 9.02
N ARG A 37 -8.13 8.89 10.20
CA ARG A 37 -9.09 9.95 10.56
C ARG A 37 -8.86 11.20 9.70
N LEU A 38 -7.62 11.62 9.53
CA LEU A 38 -7.25 12.77 8.70
C LEU A 38 -7.64 12.56 7.22
N ILE A 39 -7.39 11.37 6.68
CA ILE A 39 -7.81 11.01 5.32
C ILE A 39 -9.33 11.11 5.19
N PHE A 40 -10.08 10.59 6.16
CA PHE A 40 -11.53 10.67 6.15
C PHE A 40 -12.03 12.11 6.18
N SER A 41 -11.52 12.94 7.09
CA SER A 41 -11.88 14.36 7.17
C SER A 41 -11.48 15.13 5.91
N ALA A 42 -10.33 14.83 5.29
CA ALA A 42 -9.91 15.44 4.04
C ALA A 42 -10.84 15.06 2.89
N CYS A 43 -11.22 13.78 2.77
CA CYS A 43 -12.20 13.32 1.80
C CYS A 43 -13.55 14.02 1.99
N GLN A 44 -14.03 14.15 3.24
CA GLN A 44 -15.28 14.86 3.52
C GLN A 44 -15.20 16.36 3.18
N LYS A 45 -14.06 17.02 3.39
CA LYS A 45 -13.89 18.42 3.01
C LYS A 45 -13.99 18.63 1.49
N VAL A 46 -13.42 17.71 0.70
CA VAL A 46 -13.37 17.84 -0.77
C VAL A 46 -14.65 17.35 -1.42
N PHE A 47 -15.16 16.19 -0.98
CA PHE A 47 -16.28 15.49 -1.63
C PHE A 47 -17.59 15.58 -0.85
N LYS A 48 -17.61 16.28 0.29
CA LYS A 48 -18.78 16.46 1.17
C LYS A 48 -19.43 15.10 1.49
N ASN A 49 -20.75 15.03 1.38
CA ASN A 49 -21.54 13.85 1.70
C ASN A 49 -21.33 12.67 0.74
N LEU A 50 -20.61 12.85 -0.38
CA LEU A 50 -20.28 11.77 -1.30
C LEU A 50 -19.15 10.87 -0.77
N ALA A 51 -18.27 11.39 0.09
CA ALA A 51 -17.22 10.62 0.76
C ALA A 51 -17.75 9.96 2.05
N THR A 52 -18.63 8.97 1.88
CA THR A 52 -19.07 8.14 2.99
C THR A 52 -17.92 7.34 3.57
N GLU A 53 -18.01 6.96 4.85
CA GLU A 53 -16.98 6.17 5.52
C GLU A 53 -16.69 4.85 4.78
N VAL A 54 -17.75 4.22 4.25
CA VAL A 54 -17.65 3.00 3.43
C VAL A 54 -16.77 3.24 2.20
N LYS A 55 -17.07 4.28 1.40
CA LYS A 55 -16.31 4.60 0.18
C LYS A 55 -14.86 4.96 0.46
N VAL A 56 -14.59 5.68 1.55
CA VAL A 56 -13.21 6.01 1.93
C VAL A 56 -12.45 4.75 2.36
N LYS A 57 -13.09 3.85 3.13
CA LYS A 57 -12.49 2.56 3.50
C LYS A 57 -12.20 1.68 2.29
N GLU A 58 -13.09 1.65 1.29
CA GLU A 58 -12.86 0.95 0.02
C GLU A 58 -11.67 1.53 -0.74
N ALA A 59 -11.61 2.86 -0.90
CA ALA A 59 -10.48 3.52 -1.55
C ALA A 59 -9.14 3.26 -0.85
N VAL A 60 -9.13 3.22 0.49
CA VAL A 60 -7.95 2.87 1.29
C VAL A 60 -7.57 1.41 1.09
N ARG A 61 -8.54 0.49 1.07
CA ARG A 61 -8.32 -0.94 0.80
C ARG A 61 -7.65 -1.16 -0.55
N ASP A 62 -8.22 -0.55 -1.59
CA ASP A 62 -7.71 -0.66 -2.96
C ASP A 62 -6.29 -0.10 -3.04
N TRP A 63 -6.05 1.03 -2.39
CA TRP A 63 -4.73 1.62 -2.37
C TRP A 63 -3.69 0.73 -1.67
N LEU A 64 -4.02 0.12 -0.53
CA LEU A 64 -3.14 -0.82 0.17
C LEU A 64 -2.80 -2.03 -0.69
N GLN A 65 -3.79 -2.57 -1.42
CA GLN A 65 -3.58 -3.67 -2.35
C GLN A 65 -2.69 -3.25 -3.53
N GLN A 66 -2.94 -2.08 -4.12
CA GLN A 66 -2.11 -1.56 -5.20
C GLN A 66 -0.68 -1.28 -4.74
N ALA A 67 -0.47 -0.78 -3.52
CA ALA A 67 0.85 -0.56 -2.93
C ALA A 67 1.63 -1.88 -2.80
N LYS A 68 0.98 -2.94 -2.31
CA LYS A 68 1.56 -4.29 -2.27
C LYS A 68 1.99 -4.77 -3.66
N VAL A 69 1.15 -4.59 -4.67
CA VAL A 69 1.45 -4.98 -6.06
C VAL A 69 2.62 -4.16 -6.62
N ARG A 70 2.66 -2.85 -6.35
CA ARG A 70 3.78 -1.98 -6.77
C ARG A 70 5.10 -2.44 -6.15
N LYS A 71 5.11 -2.75 -4.86
CA LYS A 71 6.31 -3.27 -4.19
C LYS A 71 6.78 -4.58 -4.82
N MET A 72 5.87 -5.54 -4.99
CA MET A 72 6.18 -6.83 -5.62
C MET A 72 6.82 -6.65 -7.00
N ARG A 73 6.28 -5.75 -7.82
CA ARG A 73 6.86 -5.42 -9.13
C ARG A 73 8.23 -4.74 -9.04
N ARG A 74 8.52 -3.96 -8.00
CA ARG A 74 9.87 -3.38 -7.78
C ARG A 74 10.88 -4.44 -7.40
N MET A 75 10.52 -5.36 -6.50
CA MET A 75 11.39 -6.46 -6.09
C MET A 75 11.72 -7.38 -7.28
N GLN A 76 10.72 -7.77 -8.07
CA GLN A 76 10.92 -8.55 -9.30
C GLN A 76 11.83 -7.87 -10.33
N ARG A 77 11.85 -6.53 -10.39
CA ARG A 77 12.76 -5.80 -11.27
C ARG A 77 14.18 -5.79 -10.73
N GLN A 78 14.35 -5.68 -9.41
CA GLN A 78 15.66 -5.75 -8.77
C GLN A 78 16.29 -7.14 -8.94
N GLU A 79 15.52 -8.20 -8.73
CA GLU A 79 15.97 -9.59 -8.95
C GLU A 79 16.46 -9.81 -10.39
N LYS A 80 15.72 -9.31 -11.39
CA LYS A 80 16.11 -9.42 -12.81
C LYS A 80 17.35 -8.62 -13.19
N ILE A 81 17.64 -7.52 -12.48
CA ILE A 81 18.87 -6.74 -12.72
C ILE A 81 20.07 -7.51 -12.16
N VAL A 82 19.91 -8.13 -10.99
CA VAL A 82 20.96 -8.95 -10.36
C VAL A 82 21.28 -10.18 -11.21
N GLU A 83 20.29 -10.87 -11.78
CA GLU A 83 20.54 -12.00 -12.71
C GLU A 83 21.17 -11.56 -14.05
N GLY A 84 21.00 -10.30 -14.45
CA GLY A 84 21.53 -9.76 -15.71
C GLY A 84 22.99 -9.33 -15.66
N ASP A 85 23.54 -9.07 -14.46
CA ASP A 85 24.94 -8.65 -14.28
C ASP A 85 25.89 -9.86 -14.31
N ASP A 86 25.48 -11.00 -13.72
CA ASP A 86 26.28 -12.24 -13.64
C ASP A 86 26.54 -12.94 -14.99
N THR A 87 25.85 -12.56 -16.06
CA THR A 87 26.05 -13.15 -17.40
C THR A 87 26.91 -12.30 -18.34
N SER A 88 27.32 -11.11 -17.91
CA SER A 88 28.13 -10.19 -18.72
C SER A 88 29.65 -10.39 -18.55
N GLU A 89 30.09 -11.14 -17.53
CA GLU A 89 31.52 -11.37 -17.22
C GLU A 89 32.15 -12.59 -17.91
N PHE A 90 31.41 -13.32 -18.76
CA PHE A 90 31.90 -14.55 -19.42
C PHE A 90 32.10 -14.44 -20.95
N LEU A 91 32.14 -13.22 -21.50
CA LEU A 91 32.32 -12.98 -22.94
C LEU A 91 33.44 -11.97 -23.28
N GLU A 92 34.61 -12.10 -22.66
CA GLU A 92 35.87 -11.55 -23.20
C GLU A 92 36.91 -12.65 -23.46
#